data_AF-A0A7S7TFA6-F1
#
_entry.id   AF-A0A7S7TFA6-F1
#
_cell.length_a   1.000
_cell.length_b   1.000
_cell.length_c   1.000
_cell.angle_alpha   90.00
_cell.angle_beta   90.00
_cell.angle_gamma   90.00
#
_symmetry.space_group_name_H-M   'P 1'
#
loop_
_entity.id
_entity.type
_entity.pdbx_description
1 polymer ?
#
loop_
_entity_poly.entity_id
_entity_poly.type
_entity_poly.pdbx_seq_one_letter_code
_entity_poly.pdbx_strand_id
1 'polypeptide(L)'
;MSGEPANEIVIALEVDDAVLADRLATLLGSVADLRLAAPGEQAMAAVVARNREAAGAGDFELTPRELDVLALLAEGASNKMIAQRLGISVHTAKFHVGSLLDKLDATGRTDAVAHAARRGVINL
;
A
#
# COMPACT_ATOMS: atom_id res chain seq x y z
N MET A 1 37.50 -20.04 -13.01
CA MET A 1 36.85 -18.71 -13.05
C MET A 1 35.56 -18.88 -13.83
N SER A 2 34.53 -19.40 -13.18
CA SER A 2 33.20 -19.55 -13.79
C SER A 2 32.46 -18.25 -13.50
N GLY A 3 32.29 -17.40 -14.51
CA GLY A 3 31.50 -16.18 -14.36
C GLY A 3 30.05 -16.57 -14.08
N GLU A 4 29.51 -16.08 -12.97
CA GLU A 4 28.06 -16.13 -12.73
C GLU A 4 27.35 -15.45 -13.92
N PRO A 5 26.22 -15.99 -14.41
CA PRO A 5 25.46 -15.28 -15.43
C PRO A 5 25.03 -13.94 -14.83
N ALA A 6 25.45 -12.84 -15.46
CA ALA A 6 24.93 -11.51 -15.15
C ALA A 6 23.40 -11.59 -15.25
N ASN A 7 22.74 -11.47 -14.11
CA ASN A 7 21.29 -11.57 -14.02
C ASN A 7 20.69 -10.26 -14.54
N GLU A 8 20.75 -10.05 -15.85
CA GLU A 8 20.21 -8.85 -16.51
C GLU A 8 18.69 -8.83 -16.33
N ILE A 9 18.20 -7.79 -15.66
CA ILE A 9 16.79 -7.57 -15.38
C ILE A 9 16.21 -6.76 -16.54
N VAL A 10 15.29 -7.38 -17.30
CA VAL A 10 14.60 -6.74 -18.42
C VAL A 10 13.21 -6.27 -17.98
N ILE A 11 12.92 -4.98 -18.16
CA ILE A 11 11.68 -4.31 -17.70
C ILE A 11 10.95 -3.64 -18.86
N ALA A 12 9.63 -3.81 -18.93
CA ALA A 12 8.77 -3.03 -19.81
C ALA A 12 8.10 -1.87 -19.05
N LEU A 13 8.06 -0.70 -19.67
CA LEU A 13 7.39 0.50 -19.17
C LEU A 13 6.51 1.04 -20.30
N GLU A 14 5.19 1.12 -20.09
CA GLU A 14 4.29 1.84 -20.99
C GLU A 14 4.13 3.27 -20.49
N VAL A 15 4.44 4.23 -21.37
CA VAL A 15 4.41 5.65 -21.05
C VAL A 15 3.79 6.38 -22.25
N ASP A 16 2.71 7.12 -22.03
CA ASP A 16 2.02 7.87 -23.10
C ASP A 16 2.81 9.11 -23.57
N ASP A 17 3.76 9.59 -22.76
CA ASP A 17 4.62 10.74 -23.05
C ASP A 17 6.01 10.31 -23.56
N ALA A 18 6.31 10.66 -24.81
CA ALA A 18 7.57 10.31 -25.48
C ALA A 18 8.81 10.98 -24.86
N VAL A 19 8.68 12.19 -24.31
CA VAL A 19 9.80 12.90 -23.66
C VAL A 19 10.12 12.24 -22.32
N LEU A 20 9.10 11.82 -21.58
CA LEU A 20 9.29 11.07 -20.34
C LEU A 20 9.91 9.69 -20.61
N ALA A 21 9.46 8.99 -21.66
CA ALA A 21 10.03 7.70 -22.06
C ALA A 21 11.54 7.79 -22.34
N ASP A 22 11.97 8.80 -23.09
CA ASP A 22 13.39 9.01 -23.42
C ASP A 22 14.25 9.33 -22.18
N ARG A 23 13.71 10.15 -21.27
CA ARG A 23 14.35 10.44 -19.98
C ARG A 23 14.50 9.19 -19.12
N LEU A 24 13.46 8.36 -19.05
CA LEU A 24 13.50 7.10 -18.31
C LEU A 24 14.50 6.13 -18.92
N ALA A 25 14.56 6.01 -20.25
CA ALA A 25 15.55 5.19 -20.93
C ALA A 25 16.99 5.62 -20.62
N THR A 26 17.25 6.93 -20.64
CA THR A 26 18.57 7.49 -20.32
C THR A 26 18.95 7.23 -18.86
N LEU A 27 18.04 7.47 -17.92
CA LEU A 27 18.30 7.29 -16.50
C LEU A 27 18.50 5.82 -16.14
N LEU A 28 17.62 4.93 -16.64
CA LEU A 28 17.66 3.51 -16.32
C LEU A 28 18.79 2.79 -17.04
N GLY A 29 19.23 3.26 -18.22
CA GLY A 29 20.40 2.72 -18.91
C GLY A 29 21.73 2.95 -18.18
N SER A 30 21.75 3.78 -17.14
CA SER A 30 22.93 3.97 -16.27
C SER A 30 23.05 2.93 -15.15
N VAL A 31 21.99 2.14 -14.92
CA VAL A 31 21.95 1.13 -13.86
C VAL A 31 22.55 -0.17 -14.40
N ALA A 32 23.59 -0.67 -13.74
CA ALA A 32 24.18 -1.96 -14.08
C ALA A 32 23.16 -3.09 -13.96
N ASP A 33 23.23 -4.06 -14.87
CA ASP A 33 22.34 -5.23 -14.93
C ASP A 33 20.86 -4.91 -15.15
N LEU A 34 20.53 -3.70 -15.64
CA LEU A 34 19.16 -3.26 -15.92
C LEU A 34 19.00 -2.87 -17.39
N ARG A 35 17.94 -3.37 -18.03
CA ARG A 35 17.61 -3.03 -19.42
C ARG A 35 16.12 -2.82 -19.64
N LEU A 36 15.79 -1.87 -20.49
CA LEU A 36 14.42 -1.70 -20.98
C LEU A 36 14.11 -2.69 -22.12
N ALA A 37 12.93 -3.30 -22.04
CA ALA A 37 12.40 -4.17 -23.06
C ALA A 37 12.14 -3.38 -24.36
N ALA A 38 12.47 -3.98 -25.49
CA ALA A 38 12.05 -3.46 -26.79
C ALA A 38 10.53 -3.67 -27.00
N PRO A 39 9.89 -2.91 -27.91
CA PRO A 39 8.48 -3.13 -28.23
C PRO A 39 8.19 -4.58 -28.63
N GLY A 40 7.27 -5.24 -27.93
CA GLY A 40 6.91 -6.64 -28.16
C GLY A 40 7.86 -7.67 -27.52
N GLU A 41 8.89 -7.23 -26.81
CA GLU A 41 9.76 -8.10 -26.03
C GLU A 41 9.11 -8.44 -24.67
N GLN A 42 9.21 -9.71 -24.26
CA GLN A 42 8.72 -10.15 -22.96
C GLN A 42 9.66 -9.64 -21.85
N ALA A 43 9.13 -8.88 -20.89
CA ALA A 43 9.90 -8.47 -19.72
C ALA A 43 10.16 -9.66 -18.79
N MET A 44 11.41 -9.77 -18.30
CA MET A 44 11.79 -10.77 -17.28
C MET A 44 11.44 -10.32 -15.86
N ALA A 45 11.19 -9.03 -15.64
CA ALA A 45 10.72 -8.49 -14.39
C ALA A 45 9.76 -7.30 -14.60
N ALA A 46 8.75 -7.20 -13.74
CA ALA A 46 7.93 -6.00 -13.62
C ALA A 46 8.51 -5.12 -12.50
N VAL A 47 8.82 -3.86 -12.79
CA VAL A 47 9.02 -2.85 -11.74
C VAL A 47 7.65 -2.43 -11.24
N VAL A 48 7.13 -3.22 -10.32
CA VAL A 48 6.07 -2.74 -9.43
C VAL A 48 6.76 -1.77 -8.48
N ALA A 49 6.24 -0.55 -8.34
CA ALA A 49 6.64 0.33 -7.25
C ALA A 49 6.48 -0.48 -5.96
N ARG A 50 7.59 -0.99 -5.42
CA ARG A 50 7.58 -1.51 -4.06
C ARG A 50 7.47 -0.28 -3.20
N ASN A 51 6.23 0.08 -2.86
CA ASN A 51 6.05 0.72 -1.57
C ASN A 51 6.77 -0.20 -0.59
N ARG A 52 7.72 0.34 0.17
CA ARG A 52 8.59 -0.41 1.08
C ARG A 52 7.77 -0.88 2.31
N GLU A 53 6.62 -1.50 2.06
CA GLU A 53 5.63 -2.01 3.01
C GLU A 53 5.16 -3.44 2.66
N ALA A 54 5.77 -4.09 1.65
CA ALA A 54 5.52 -5.51 1.37
C ALA A 54 6.60 -6.45 1.97
N ALA A 55 7.33 -6.00 2.98
CA ALA A 55 8.21 -6.85 3.82
C ALA A 55 7.74 -6.87 5.29
N GLY A 56 6.42 -6.73 5.48
CA GLY A 56 5.71 -6.87 6.75
C GLY A 56 4.25 -7.25 6.56
N ALA A 57 3.91 -7.91 5.45
CA ALA A 57 2.61 -8.53 5.25
C ALA A 57 2.49 -9.76 6.15
N GLY A 58 2.28 -9.48 7.44
CA GLY A 58 1.77 -10.37 8.46
C GLY A 58 0.48 -9.78 9.01
N ASP A 59 -0.62 -10.17 8.36
CA ASP A 59 -1.87 -10.65 8.97
C ASP A 59 -3.10 -9.75 9.21
N PHE A 60 -3.16 -8.47 8.81
CA PHE A 60 -4.44 -7.74 8.98
C PHE A 60 -4.74 -6.76 7.84
N GLU A 61 -5.20 -7.27 6.69
CA GLU A 61 -5.94 -6.45 5.73
C GLU A 61 -7.27 -6.00 6.38
N LEU A 62 -7.36 -4.70 6.69
CA LEU A 62 -8.62 -4.11 7.12
C LEU A 62 -9.60 -4.12 5.94
N THR A 63 -10.83 -4.51 6.21
CA THR A 63 -11.92 -4.42 5.23
C THR A 63 -12.21 -2.95 4.91
N PRO A 64 -12.84 -2.64 3.76
CA PRO A 64 -13.24 -1.26 3.43
C PRO A 64 -14.05 -0.59 4.55
N ARG A 65 -14.92 -1.37 5.22
CA ARG A 65 -15.73 -0.86 6.32
C ARG A 65 -14.93 -0.56 7.58
N GLU A 66 -13.88 -1.32 7.84
CA GLU A 66 -12.96 -1.07 8.96
C GLU A 66 -12.08 0.14 8.69
N LEU A 67 -11.68 0.36 7.43
CA LEU A 67 -10.99 1.59 7.01
C LEU A 67 -11.87 2.83 7.19
N ASP A 68 -13.15 2.77 6.79
CA ASP A 68 -14.11 3.85 7.02
C ASP A 68 -14.20 4.19 8.52
N VAL A 69 -14.33 3.16 9.37
CA VAL A 69 -14.43 3.34 10.82
C VAL A 69 -13.13 3.90 11.40
N LEU A 70 -11.98 3.42 10.93
CA LEU A 70 -10.66 3.88 11.36
C LEU A 70 -10.43 5.36 11.01
N ALA A 71 -10.80 5.80 9.81
CA ALA A 71 -10.73 7.20 9.40
C ALA A 71 -11.57 8.10 10.32
N LEU A 72 -12.80 7.67 10.62
CA LEU A 72 -13.68 8.38 11.54
C LEU A 72 -13.14 8.41 12.97
N LEU A 73 -12.48 7.34 13.44
CA LEU A 73 -11.80 7.32 14.73
C LEU A 73 -10.62 8.29 14.77
N ALA A 74 -9.86 8.43 13.67
CA ALA A 74 -8.76 9.39 13.54
C ALA A 74 -9.26 10.84 13.63
N GLU A 75 -10.47 11.12 13.14
CA GLU A 75 -11.16 12.41 13.33
C GLU A 75 -11.72 12.62 14.75
N GLY A 76 -11.60 11.64 15.65
CA GLY A 76 -12.16 11.70 17.00
C GLY A 76 -13.67 11.44 17.07
N ALA A 77 -14.27 10.81 16.05
CA ALA A 77 -15.70 10.52 16.03
C ALA A 77 -16.10 9.51 17.10
N SER A 78 -17.22 9.79 17.79
CA SER A 78 -17.85 8.82 18.69
C SER A 78 -18.59 7.71 17.92
N ASN A 79 -18.88 6.58 18.56
CA ASN A 79 -19.66 5.50 17.92
C ASN A 79 -21.04 5.96 17.43
N LYS A 80 -21.62 7.00 18.05
CA LYS A 80 -22.88 7.61 17.59
C LYS A 80 -22.68 8.39 16.29
N MET A 81 -21.57 9.11 16.17
CA MET A 81 -21.20 9.84 14.95
C MET A 81 -20.82 8.87 13.83
N ILE A 82 -20.07 7.81 14.14
CA ILE A 82 -19.74 6.74 13.19
C ILE A 82 -21.02 6.11 12.65
N ALA A 83 -21.94 5.75 13.54
CA ALA A 83 -23.24 5.19 13.16
C ALA A 83 -24.02 6.12 12.20
N GLN A 84 -24.07 7.41 12.53
CA GLN A 84 -24.74 8.41 11.70
C GLN A 84 -24.08 8.57 10.33
N ARG A 85 -22.75 8.71 10.28
CA ARG A 85 -22.00 8.93 9.03
C ARG A 85 -22.02 7.72 8.11
N LEU A 86 -22.02 6.51 8.68
CA LEU A 86 -22.00 5.26 7.92
C LEU A 86 -23.41 4.67 7.66
N GLY A 87 -24.47 5.31 8.15
CA GLY A 87 -25.86 4.86 7.98
C GLY A 87 -26.17 3.52 8.67
N ILE A 88 -25.55 3.25 9.81
CA ILE A 88 -25.70 2.00 10.58
C ILE A 88 -26.20 2.26 12.00
N SER A 89 -26.58 1.20 12.72
CA SER A 89 -26.94 1.33 14.13
C SER A 89 -25.71 1.59 15.00
N VAL A 90 -25.91 2.23 16.16
CA VAL A 90 -24.84 2.43 17.17
C VAL A 90 -24.28 1.08 17.66
N HIS A 91 -25.12 0.05 17.71
CA HIS A 91 -24.70 -1.31 18.05
C HIS A 91 -23.74 -1.88 16.99
N THR A 92 -24.07 -1.73 15.71
CA THR A 92 -23.21 -2.13 14.58
C THR A 92 -21.90 -1.34 14.56
N ALA A 93 -21.93 -0.04 14.87
CA ALA A 93 -20.73 0.77 15.00
C ALA A 93 -19.82 0.27 16.15
N LYS A 94 -20.39 -0.10 17.31
CA LYS A 94 -19.62 -0.73 18.41
C LYS A 94 -18.96 -2.04 17.96
N PHE A 95 -19.68 -2.86 17.21
CA PHE A 95 -19.15 -4.11 16.68
C PHE A 95 -17.95 -3.85 15.75
N HIS A 96 -18.09 -2.97 14.75
CA HIS A 96 -16.98 -2.65 13.85
C HIS A 96 -15.77 -2.04 14.58
N VAL A 97 -16.00 -1.16 15.56
CA VAL A 97 -14.91 -0.62 16.37
C VAL A 97 -14.22 -1.73 17.16
N GLY A 98 -14.96 -2.65 17.78
CA GLY A 98 -14.39 -3.81 18.48
C GLY A 98 -13.52 -4.67 17.55
N SER A 99 -14.07 -5.10 16.42
CA SER A 99 -13.32 -5.90 15.43
C SER A 99 -12.09 -5.18 14.90
N LEU A 100 -12.15 -3.86 14.70
CA LEU A 100 -11.00 -3.05 14.30
C LEU A 100 -9.91 -3.02 15.38
N LEU A 101 -10.29 -2.84 16.66
CA LEU A 101 -9.34 -2.86 17.77
C LEU A 101 -8.65 -4.21 17.88
N ASP A 102 -9.42 -5.31 17.81
CA ASP A 102 -8.90 -6.67 17.87
C ASP A 102 -7.92 -6.94 16.73
N LYS A 103 -8.23 -6.52 15.49
CA LYS A 103 -7.35 -6.68 14.32
C LYS A 103 -6.09 -5.81 14.40
N LEU A 104 -6.16 -4.65 15.02
CA LEU A 104 -5.00 -3.78 15.18
C LEU A 104 -4.16 -4.12 16.42
N ASP A 105 -4.60 -5.11 17.22
CA ASP A 105 -4.05 -5.43 18.54
C ASP A 105 -3.96 -4.19 19.44
N ALA A 106 -5.02 -3.37 19.39
CA ALA A 106 -5.07 -2.07 20.03
C ALA A 106 -5.89 -2.10 21.31
N THR A 107 -5.36 -1.50 22.36
CA THR A 107 -6.02 -1.44 23.68
C THR A 107 -7.12 -0.37 23.77
N GLY A 108 -7.25 0.46 22.73
CA GLY A 108 -8.26 1.50 22.64
C GLY A 108 -8.19 2.29 21.35
N ARG A 109 -9.12 3.22 21.16
CA ARG A 109 -9.27 3.99 19.90
C ARG A 109 -8.04 4.82 19.53
N THR A 110 -7.42 5.48 20.50
CA THR A 110 -6.22 6.31 20.26
C THR A 110 -5.04 5.42 19.87
N ASP A 111 -4.94 4.27 20.54
CA ASP A 111 -3.91 3.27 20.27
C ASP A 111 -4.07 2.67 18.86
N ALA A 112 -5.31 2.39 18.45
CA ALA A 112 -5.63 1.92 17.11
C ALA A 112 -5.27 2.93 16.02
N VAL A 113 -5.58 4.21 16.21
CA VAL A 113 -5.20 5.29 15.28
C VAL A 113 -3.68 5.41 15.22
N ALA A 114 -2.99 5.36 16.35
CA ALA A 114 -1.52 5.43 16.39
C ALA A 114 -0.86 4.20 15.73
N HIS A 115 -1.40 3.00 15.95
CA HIS A 115 -0.95 1.77 15.29
C HIS A 115 -1.17 1.84 13.78
N ALA A 116 -2.34 2.29 13.33
CA ALA A 116 -2.65 2.44 11.92
C ALA A 116 -1.75 3.48 11.23
N ALA A 117 -1.49 4.62 11.88
CA ALA A 117 -0.59 5.65 11.35
C ALA A 117 0.87 5.15 11.25
N ARG A 118 1.37 4.44 12.28
CA ARG A 118 2.71 3.82 12.24
C ARG A 118 2.86 2.78 11.12
N ARG A 119 1.75 2.15 10.72
CA ARG A 119 1.70 1.12 9.68
C ARG A 119 1.35 1.68 8.29
N GLY A 120 1.26 3.00 8.12
CA GLY A 120 0.95 3.63 6.83
C GLY A 120 -0.50 3.46 6.35
N VAL A 121 -1.38 2.89 7.18
CA VAL A 121 -2.78 2.63 6.81
C VAL A 121 -3.60 3.92 6.72
N ILE A 122 -3.26 4.91 7.53
CA ILE A 122 -3.83 6.26 7.51
C ILE A 122 -2.71 7.30 7.65
N ASN A 123 -2.90 8.46 7.03
CA ASN A 123 -2.02 9.62 7.21
C ASN A 123 -2.70 10.60 8.19
N LEU A 124 -1.96 11.08 9.19
CA LEU A 124 -2.41 12.07 10.18
C LEU A 124 -1.83 13.46 9.87
#